data_AF-A0A7W5DYP9-F1
#
_entry.id   AF-A0A7W5DYP9-F1
#
_cell.length_a   1.000
_cell.length_b   1.000
_cell.length_c   1.000
_cell.angle_alpha   90.00
_cell.angle_beta   90.00
_cell.angle_gamma   90.00
#
_symmetry.space_group_name_H-M   'P 1'
#
loop_
_entity.id
_entity.type
_entity.pdbx_description
1 polymer ?
#
loop_
_entity_poly.entity_id
_entity_poly.type
_entity_poly.pdbx_seq_one_letter_code
_entity_poly.pdbx_strand_id
1 'polypeptide(L)'
;MITDFMNAGAQRGQEVYCNNKGGNRNWPDGVGCLEKDNLKLKVIGPKWQSCTTFGTSFGYLAAEEAPDYKRNKSIESVIHEMVEVISRNGNFLINISPKADGTIPAWQVERLHAMGDWLDVNADAIYGTRYWKLNSQENEHLAFTTKEKTLFAIKLTRPAEPFVIEGTAGWTEANIGSVRLLGSDSQVGWTMTSDGLRITPPSDLGSGKYAWSFAIDTDREQHHPNVIVSDADQALRRTLRVDLEGNVPAQPSK
;
A
#
# COMPACT_ATOMS: atom_id res chain seq x y z
N MET A 1 19.47 1.36 24.85
CA MET A 1 18.34 1.92 24.08
C MET A 1 17.33 0.86 23.67
N ILE A 2 17.58 -0.01 22.67
CA ILE A 2 16.56 -0.98 22.21
C ILE A 2 16.12 -1.93 23.34
N THR A 3 17.08 -2.52 24.06
CA THR A 3 16.78 -3.40 25.20
C THR A 3 15.95 -2.69 26.28
N ASP A 4 16.31 -1.45 26.62
CA ASP A 4 15.58 -0.66 27.63
C ASP A 4 14.16 -0.34 27.17
N PHE A 5 13.99 0.03 25.90
CA PHE A 5 12.69 0.32 25.30
C PHE A 5 11.78 -0.92 25.29
N MET A 6 12.32 -2.08 24.90
CA MET A 6 11.59 -3.36 24.90
C MET A 6 11.21 -3.79 26.33
N ASN A 7 12.15 -3.70 27.28
CA ASN A 7 11.89 -4.01 28.69
C ASN A 7 10.82 -3.09 29.28
N ALA A 8 10.87 -1.79 28.96
CA ALA A 8 9.88 -0.84 29.43
C ALA A 8 8.49 -1.12 28.81
N GLY A 9 8.44 -1.52 27.53
CA GLY A 9 7.22 -2.02 26.89
C GLY A 9 6.64 -3.23 27.62
N ALA A 10 7.48 -4.24 27.89
CA ALA A 10 7.08 -5.44 28.62
C ALA A 10 6.57 -5.15 30.04
N GLN A 11 7.23 -4.24 30.77
CA GLN A 11 6.78 -3.81 32.11
C GLN A 11 5.41 -3.13 32.08
N ARG A 12 5.05 -2.47 30.96
CA ARG A 12 3.73 -1.87 30.76
C ARG A 12 2.73 -2.82 30.12
N GLY A 13 3.11 -4.06 29.80
CA GLY A 13 2.26 -5.01 29.07
C GLY A 13 1.93 -4.56 27.63
N GLN A 14 2.84 -3.81 26.99
CA GLN A 14 2.64 -3.28 25.64
C GLN A 14 3.54 -3.99 24.63
N GLU A 15 2.96 -4.38 23.50
CA GLU A 15 3.72 -4.73 22.30
C GLU A 15 4.25 -3.44 21.68
N VAL A 16 5.58 -3.31 21.64
CA VAL A 16 6.25 -2.13 21.12
C VAL A 16 6.99 -2.48 19.84
N TYR A 17 7.20 -1.47 18.99
CA TYR A 17 7.80 -1.64 17.68
C TYR A 17 8.83 -0.55 17.40
N CYS A 18 9.91 -0.91 16.71
CA CYS A 18 10.94 0.05 16.30
C CYS A 18 10.94 0.20 14.77
N ASN A 19 10.92 1.43 14.28
CA ASN A 19 11.36 1.73 12.93
C ASN A 19 12.88 1.90 12.89
N ASN A 20 13.49 1.66 11.74
CA ASN A 20 14.93 1.87 11.58
C ASN A 20 15.28 2.40 10.19
N LYS A 21 15.97 3.55 10.17
CA LYS A 21 16.46 4.24 8.97
C LYS A 21 17.95 4.02 8.67
N GLY A 22 18.62 3.15 9.43
CA GLY A 22 20.06 2.91 9.34
C GLY A 22 20.46 2.30 8.01
N GLY A 23 21.57 2.78 7.43
CA GLY A 23 22.15 2.23 6.21
C GLY A 23 22.67 0.80 6.34
N ASN A 24 23.01 0.37 7.55
CA ASN A 24 23.41 -0.99 7.88
C ASN A 24 22.38 -1.66 8.80
N ARG A 25 22.11 -2.95 8.56
CA ARG A 25 21.29 -3.77 9.46
C ARG A 25 22.02 -3.95 10.80
N ASN A 26 21.57 -3.24 11.82
CA ASN A 26 22.15 -3.26 13.16
C ASN A 26 21.18 -3.80 14.24
N TRP A 27 20.16 -4.57 13.84
CA TRP A 27 19.14 -5.14 14.74
C TRP A 27 18.82 -6.60 14.41
N PRO A 28 18.38 -7.40 15.41
CA PRO A 28 17.87 -8.75 15.18
C PRO A 28 16.55 -8.73 14.40
N ASP A 29 16.34 -9.77 13.60
CA ASP A 29 15.11 -10.02 12.86
C ASP A 29 13.90 -10.01 13.80
N GLY A 30 12.80 -9.37 13.34
CA GLY A 30 11.54 -9.31 14.10
C GLY A 30 11.42 -8.21 15.15
N VAL A 31 12.51 -7.49 15.49
CA VAL A 31 12.51 -6.41 16.50
C VAL A 31 11.91 -5.09 15.95
N GLY A 32 11.80 -4.96 14.63
CA GLY A 32 11.33 -3.75 13.98
C GLY A 32 11.12 -3.90 12.49
N CYS A 33 10.92 -2.76 11.81
CA CYS A 33 10.83 -2.69 10.35
C CYS A 33 11.93 -1.82 9.76
N LEU A 34 12.30 -2.12 8.51
CA LEU A 34 13.06 -1.19 7.68
C LEU A 34 12.17 0.02 7.33
N GLU A 35 12.67 1.22 7.56
CA GLU A 35 12.01 2.46 7.15
C GLU A 35 13.01 3.33 6.36
N LYS A 36 12.53 4.00 5.31
CA LYS A 36 13.28 5.08 4.66
C LYS A 36 12.32 6.10 4.07
N ASP A 37 12.78 7.34 3.94
CA ASP A 37 12.03 8.42 3.31
C ASP A 37 11.71 8.04 1.87
N ASN A 38 10.42 8.05 1.54
CA ASN A 38 9.86 7.67 0.25
C ASN A 38 10.29 6.26 -0.20
N LEU A 39 10.48 5.32 0.73
CA LEU A 39 10.81 3.94 0.40
C LEU A 39 9.69 3.32 -0.44
N LYS A 40 10.07 2.68 -1.55
CA LYS A 40 9.15 1.95 -2.44
C LYS A 40 9.76 0.61 -2.82
N LEU A 41 9.38 -0.45 -2.12
CA LEU A 41 9.73 -1.79 -2.56
C LEU A 41 8.94 -2.12 -3.84
N LYS A 42 9.55 -2.86 -4.76
CA LYS A 42 8.89 -3.35 -5.99
C LYS A 42 8.35 -4.77 -5.84
N VAL A 43 8.81 -5.50 -4.83
CA VAL A 43 8.46 -6.88 -4.53
C VAL A 43 7.88 -6.96 -3.12
N ILE A 44 7.25 -8.09 -2.81
CA ILE A 44 6.85 -8.42 -1.44
C ILE A 44 8.13 -8.70 -0.64
N GLY A 45 8.33 -7.93 0.42
CA GLY A 45 9.52 -8.02 1.28
C GLY A 45 9.18 -8.38 2.74
N PRO A 46 10.20 -8.41 3.62
CA PRO A 46 9.96 -8.40 5.07
C PRO A 46 9.17 -7.14 5.48
N LYS A 47 8.66 -7.10 6.71
CA LYS A 47 7.89 -5.95 7.19
C LYS A 47 8.73 -4.66 7.09
N TRP A 48 8.15 -3.63 6.46
CA TRP A 48 8.80 -2.36 6.18
C TRP A 48 7.80 -1.20 6.31
N GLN A 49 8.29 0.03 6.33
CA GLN A 49 7.47 1.24 6.42
C GLN A 49 7.95 2.29 5.42
N SER A 50 7.01 2.88 4.69
CA SER A 50 7.27 4.04 3.84
C SER A 50 6.90 5.30 4.59
N CYS A 51 7.89 6.16 4.85
CA CYS A 51 7.69 7.49 5.40
C CYS A 51 7.63 8.49 4.24
N THR A 52 6.50 9.14 3.99
CA THR A 52 6.36 10.05 2.85
C THR A 52 5.59 11.33 3.20
N THR A 53 5.48 12.26 2.27
CA THR A 53 4.81 13.56 2.43
C THR A 53 3.74 13.75 1.35
N PHE A 54 2.84 14.71 1.56
CA PHE A 54 1.91 15.15 0.51
C PHE A 54 2.57 16.06 -0.54
N GLY A 55 3.63 16.77 -0.13
CA GLY A 55 4.39 17.67 -0.97
C GLY A 55 5.75 17.08 -1.33
N THR A 56 6.78 17.87 -1.06
CA THR A 56 8.19 17.57 -1.32
C THR A 56 9.07 17.71 -0.08
N SER A 57 8.59 18.41 0.94
CA SER A 57 9.28 18.62 2.21
C SER A 57 8.54 17.95 3.37
N PHE A 58 9.29 17.45 4.36
CA PHE A 58 8.73 16.98 5.63
C PHE A 58 8.35 18.12 6.56
N GLY A 59 9.12 19.21 6.55
CA GLY A 59 8.76 20.47 7.21
C GLY A 59 7.86 21.33 6.31
N TYR A 60 7.18 22.32 6.90
CA TYR A 60 6.39 23.26 6.11
C TYR A 60 7.29 24.04 5.13
N LEU A 61 6.86 24.08 3.87
CA LEU A 61 7.52 24.83 2.81
C LEU A 61 6.48 25.73 2.14
N ALA A 62 6.61 27.05 2.33
CA ALA A 62 5.62 28.03 1.84
C ALA A 62 5.37 27.96 0.32
N ALA A 63 6.40 27.58 -0.46
CA ALA A 63 6.26 27.40 -1.91
C ALA A 63 5.24 26.31 -2.28
N GLU A 64 4.98 25.32 -1.42
CA GLU A 64 4.00 24.25 -1.67
C GLU A 64 2.54 24.74 -1.60
N GLU A 65 2.27 25.92 -1.04
CA GLU A 65 0.93 26.54 -1.04
C GLU A 65 0.65 27.35 -2.31
N ALA A 66 1.65 27.56 -3.18
CA ALA A 66 1.48 28.32 -4.41
C ALA A 66 0.62 27.53 -5.44
N PRO A 67 -0.38 28.14 -6.10
CA PRO A 67 -1.25 27.43 -7.06
C PRO A 67 -0.53 26.81 -8.26
N ASP A 68 0.63 27.34 -8.62
CA ASP A 68 1.49 26.87 -9.71
C ASP A 68 2.51 25.81 -9.24
N TYR A 69 2.57 25.49 -7.94
CA TYR A 69 3.44 24.44 -7.42
C TYR A 69 2.94 23.04 -7.80
N LYS A 70 3.49 22.48 -8.88
CA LYS A 70 3.01 21.20 -9.46
C LYS A 70 3.59 19.93 -8.84
N ARG A 71 4.41 20.04 -7.79
CA ARG A 71 5.06 18.87 -7.18
C ARG A 71 4.29 18.27 -6.00
N ASN A 72 3.18 18.87 -5.59
CA ASN A 72 2.30 18.27 -4.59
C ASN A 72 1.59 17.07 -5.21
N LYS A 73 1.54 15.97 -4.45
CA LYS A 73 0.80 14.78 -4.83
C LYS A 73 -0.69 15.10 -4.96
N SER A 74 -1.37 14.49 -5.92
CA SER A 74 -2.83 14.51 -5.99
C SER A 74 -3.41 13.57 -4.94
N ILE A 75 -4.70 13.74 -4.59
CA ILE A 75 -5.42 12.81 -3.71
C ILE A 75 -5.29 11.37 -4.24
N GLU A 76 -5.55 11.19 -5.53
CA GLU A 76 -5.44 9.92 -6.24
C GLU A 76 -4.05 9.29 -6.06
N SER A 77 -2.98 10.04 -6.32
CA SER A 77 -1.63 9.50 -6.24
C SER A 77 -1.23 9.06 -4.84
N VAL A 78 -1.76 9.71 -3.79
CA VAL A 78 -1.45 9.34 -2.39
C VAL A 78 -2.20 8.05 -2.02
N ILE A 79 -3.46 7.92 -2.44
CA ILE A 79 -4.25 6.69 -2.23
C ILE A 79 -3.59 5.52 -2.96
N HIS A 80 -3.16 5.72 -4.21
CA HIS A 80 -2.44 4.68 -4.98
C HIS A 80 -1.14 4.28 -4.30
N GLU A 81 -0.35 5.26 -3.84
CA GLU A 81 0.90 4.99 -3.12
C GLU A 81 0.67 4.21 -1.81
N MET A 82 -0.36 4.56 -1.05
CA MET A 82 -0.76 3.82 0.15
C MET A 82 -1.10 2.37 -0.17
N VAL A 83 -1.94 2.14 -1.18
CA VAL A 83 -2.35 0.80 -1.63
C VAL A 83 -1.14 -0.03 -2.08
N GLU A 84 -0.23 0.56 -2.87
CA GLU A 84 1.00 -0.10 -3.31
C GLU A 84 1.92 -0.49 -2.15
N VAL A 85 2.07 0.38 -1.15
CA VAL A 85 2.89 0.09 0.03
C VAL A 85 2.31 -1.11 0.78
N ILE A 86 1.00 -1.11 1.00
CA ILE A 86 0.30 -2.15 1.76
C ILE A 86 0.32 -3.50 1.04
N SER A 87 0.07 -3.52 -0.29
CA SER A 87 0.09 -4.76 -1.08
C SER A 87 1.46 -5.46 -1.09
N ARG A 88 2.51 -4.71 -0.77
CA ARG A 88 3.91 -5.17 -0.70
C ARG A 88 4.39 -5.42 0.72
N ASN A 89 3.48 -5.69 1.65
CA ASN A 89 3.76 -5.95 3.08
C ASN A 89 4.26 -4.72 3.87
N GLY A 90 4.05 -3.51 3.36
CA GLY A 90 4.50 -2.28 3.99
C GLY A 90 3.47 -1.67 4.95
N ASN A 91 3.92 -0.71 5.77
CA ASN A 91 3.07 0.28 6.44
C ASN A 91 3.24 1.63 5.75
N PHE A 92 2.16 2.37 5.58
CA PHE A 92 2.17 3.70 5.00
C PHE A 92 2.14 4.76 6.12
N LEU A 93 3.22 5.53 6.25
CA LEU A 93 3.34 6.64 7.19
C LEU A 93 3.36 7.96 6.41
N ILE A 94 2.23 8.67 6.43
CA ILE A 94 2.10 9.99 5.81
C ILE A 94 2.43 11.10 6.81
N ASN A 95 3.38 11.95 6.45
CA ASN A 95 3.75 13.14 7.21
C ASN A 95 2.88 14.33 6.81
N ILE A 96 2.47 15.10 7.82
CA ILE A 96 1.86 16.41 7.67
C ILE A 96 2.84 17.50 8.09
N SER A 97 2.73 18.68 7.49
CA SER A 97 3.69 19.77 7.69
C SER A 97 3.01 21.03 8.24
N PRO A 98 2.74 21.08 9.57
CA PRO A 98 2.19 22.28 10.20
C PRO A 98 3.07 23.51 10.00
N LYS A 99 2.43 24.68 9.90
CA LYS A 99 3.07 26.00 9.91
C LYS A 99 3.68 26.28 11.28
N ALA A 100 4.52 27.30 11.35
CA ALA A 100 5.18 27.71 12.60
C ALA A 100 4.19 28.12 13.72
N ASP A 101 2.98 28.56 13.35
CA ASP A 101 1.90 28.88 14.29
C ASP A 101 1.08 27.64 14.73
N GLY A 102 1.45 26.44 14.26
CA GLY A 102 0.79 25.17 14.57
C GLY A 102 -0.39 24.82 13.66
N THR A 103 -0.79 25.70 12.74
CA THR A 103 -1.90 25.40 11.81
C THR A 103 -1.46 24.46 10.68
N ILE A 104 -2.35 23.58 10.22
CA ILE A 104 -2.09 22.69 9.07
C ILE A 104 -2.55 23.38 7.79
N PRO A 105 -1.73 23.43 6.71
CA PRO A 105 -2.16 23.97 5.43
C PRO A 105 -3.44 23.30 4.91
N ALA A 106 -4.40 24.08 4.43
CA ALA A 106 -5.73 23.60 4.03
C ALA A 106 -5.68 22.49 2.95
N TRP A 107 -4.72 22.57 2.03
CA TRP A 107 -4.53 21.56 0.97
C TRP A 107 -4.07 20.19 1.50
N GLN A 108 -3.38 20.15 2.65
CA GLN A 108 -3.03 18.89 3.32
C GLN A 108 -4.24 18.33 4.06
N VAL A 109 -5.03 19.19 4.71
CA VAL A 109 -6.29 18.83 5.37
C VAL A 109 -7.27 18.22 4.37
N GLU A 110 -7.43 18.83 3.19
CA GLU A 110 -8.25 18.30 2.09
C GLU A 110 -7.85 16.86 1.72
N ARG A 111 -6.55 16.59 1.59
CA ARG A 111 -6.04 15.26 1.23
C ARG A 111 -6.26 14.24 2.35
N LEU A 112 -6.05 14.64 3.61
CA LEU A 112 -6.32 13.78 4.76
C LEU A 112 -7.81 13.39 4.82
N HIS A 113 -8.72 14.35 4.63
CA HIS A 113 -10.15 14.07 4.58
C HIS A 113 -10.50 13.13 3.42
N ALA A 114 -9.99 13.41 2.21
CA ALA A 114 -10.27 12.55 1.07
C ALA A 114 -9.71 11.12 1.23
N MET A 115 -8.57 10.96 1.91
CA MET A 115 -8.08 9.64 2.31
C MET A 115 -8.99 8.97 3.33
N GLY A 116 -9.47 9.71 4.33
CA GLY A 116 -10.45 9.24 5.31
C GLY A 116 -11.73 8.75 4.64
N ASP A 117 -12.34 9.58 3.79
CA ASP A 117 -13.55 9.24 3.03
C ASP A 117 -13.35 7.98 2.17
N TRP A 118 -12.17 7.81 1.58
CA TRP A 118 -11.85 6.61 0.81
C TRP A 118 -11.71 5.37 1.68
N LEU A 119 -11.08 5.52 2.86
CA LEU A 119 -10.91 4.45 3.84
C LEU A 119 -12.23 4.05 4.50
N ASP A 120 -13.17 4.97 4.71
CA ASP A 120 -14.51 4.63 5.23
C ASP A 120 -15.23 3.60 4.34
N VAL A 121 -14.94 3.63 3.04
CA VAL A 121 -15.48 2.68 2.06
C VAL A 121 -14.60 1.43 1.91
N ASN A 122 -13.27 1.60 1.91
CA ASN A 122 -12.32 0.55 1.51
C ASN A 122 -11.49 -0.03 2.68
N ALA A 123 -11.82 0.31 3.92
CA ALA A 123 -11.10 -0.09 5.13
C ALA A 123 -10.82 -1.60 5.20
N ASP A 124 -11.77 -2.43 4.80
CA ASP A 124 -11.63 -3.89 4.82
C ASP A 124 -10.52 -4.42 3.90
N ALA A 125 -10.25 -3.72 2.80
CA ALA A 125 -9.17 -4.05 1.87
C ALA A 125 -7.79 -3.55 2.35
N ILE A 126 -7.74 -2.85 3.48
CA ILE A 126 -6.53 -2.20 4.02
C ILE A 126 -6.21 -2.71 5.43
N TYR A 127 -7.08 -2.42 6.39
CA TYR A 127 -6.85 -2.70 7.80
C TYR A 127 -6.96 -4.20 8.11
N GLY A 128 -5.98 -4.72 8.84
CA GLY A 128 -5.91 -6.13 9.21
C GLY A 128 -5.51 -7.07 8.06
N THR A 129 -5.35 -6.55 6.84
CA THR A 129 -4.98 -7.37 5.68
C THR A 129 -3.51 -7.83 5.73
N ARG A 130 -3.20 -8.78 4.85
CA ARG A 130 -1.85 -9.24 4.51
C ARG A 130 -1.68 -9.26 3.00
N TYR A 131 -0.44 -9.29 2.54
CA TYR A 131 -0.13 -9.42 1.12
C TYR A 131 -0.65 -10.75 0.56
N TRP A 132 -1.07 -10.75 -0.70
CA TRP A 132 -1.31 -11.98 -1.46
C TRP A 132 -0.01 -12.51 -2.08
N LYS A 133 -0.04 -13.69 -2.70
CA LYS A 133 1.14 -14.24 -3.43
C LYS A 133 1.66 -13.30 -4.54
N LEU A 134 0.80 -12.41 -5.07
CA LEU A 134 1.15 -11.32 -5.98
C LEU A 134 0.81 -9.99 -5.32
N ASN A 135 1.64 -8.96 -5.53
CA ASN A 135 1.38 -7.60 -5.02
C ASN A 135 0.53 -6.76 -5.99
N SER A 136 0.69 -6.96 -7.29
CA SER A 136 0.04 -6.17 -8.34
C SER A 136 -0.05 -6.91 -9.68
N GLN A 137 -0.90 -6.39 -10.57
CA GLN A 137 -1.01 -6.79 -11.97
C GLN A 137 -1.02 -5.51 -12.83
N GLU A 138 0.00 -5.34 -13.68
CA GLU A 138 0.27 -4.06 -14.35
C GLU A 138 -0.74 -3.70 -15.44
N ASN A 139 -1.10 -4.65 -16.32
CA ASN A 139 -2.00 -4.42 -17.46
C ASN A 139 -3.40 -3.95 -17.05
N GLU A 140 -3.86 -4.31 -15.85
CA GLU A 140 -5.16 -3.93 -15.32
C GLU A 140 -5.12 -2.94 -14.16
N HIS A 141 -3.91 -2.45 -13.83
CA HIS A 141 -3.66 -1.54 -12.70
C HIS A 141 -4.27 -2.06 -11.38
N LEU A 142 -4.01 -3.33 -11.07
CA LEU A 142 -4.50 -3.97 -9.84
C LEU A 142 -3.40 -4.02 -8.78
N ALA A 143 -3.80 -3.85 -7.52
CA ALA A 143 -3.02 -4.22 -6.34
C ALA A 143 -3.82 -5.23 -5.50
N PHE A 144 -3.13 -6.09 -4.76
CA PHE A 144 -3.80 -7.16 -4.01
C PHE A 144 -3.48 -7.15 -2.53
N THR A 145 -4.52 -7.38 -1.73
CA THR A 145 -4.42 -7.67 -0.30
C THR A 145 -5.35 -8.83 0.03
N THR A 146 -5.20 -9.42 1.21
CA THR A 146 -6.00 -10.56 1.66
C THR A 146 -6.33 -10.42 3.13
N LYS A 147 -7.51 -10.91 3.53
CA LYS A 147 -7.93 -10.97 4.94
C LYS A 147 -8.73 -12.24 5.09
N GLU A 148 -8.27 -13.15 5.94
CA GLU A 148 -8.89 -14.47 6.10
C GLU A 148 -9.05 -15.15 4.72
N LYS A 149 -10.29 -15.50 4.35
CA LYS A 149 -10.63 -16.12 3.06
C LYS A 149 -10.99 -15.13 1.97
N THR A 150 -10.87 -13.83 2.20
CA THR A 150 -11.18 -12.81 1.19
C THR A 150 -9.91 -12.33 0.50
N LEU A 151 -9.88 -12.40 -0.83
CA LEU A 151 -8.91 -11.70 -1.68
C LEU A 151 -9.51 -10.35 -2.06
N PHE A 152 -8.75 -9.28 -1.90
CA PHE A 152 -9.12 -7.98 -2.42
C PHE A 152 -8.29 -7.66 -3.66
N ALA A 153 -8.98 -7.38 -4.76
CA ALA A 153 -8.39 -6.81 -5.96
C ALA A 153 -8.74 -5.32 -6.02
N ILE A 154 -7.76 -4.47 -5.74
CA ILE A 154 -7.92 -3.02 -5.67
C ILE A 154 -7.52 -2.45 -7.04
N LYS A 155 -8.51 -2.03 -7.84
CA LYS A 155 -8.27 -1.41 -9.15
C LYS A 155 -7.96 0.07 -8.97
N LEU A 156 -6.78 0.49 -9.42
CA LEU A 156 -6.29 1.86 -9.31
C LEU A 156 -6.79 2.78 -10.44
N THR A 157 -7.47 2.22 -11.43
CA THR A 157 -8.15 2.95 -12.50
C THR A 157 -9.64 2.67 -12.46
N ARG A 158 -10.44 3.60 -13.00
CA ARG A 158 -11.90 3.45 -13.01
C ARG A 158 -12.31 2.16 -13.74
N PRO A 159 -13.01 1.21 -13.09
CA PRO A 159 -13.46 -0.02 -13.73
C PRO A 159 -14.64 0.27 -14.66
N ALA A 160 -14.36 0.49 -15.95
CA ALA A 160 -15.38 0.71 -16.98
C ALA A 160 -15.65 -0.55 -17.82
N GLU A 161 -14.65 -1.41 -17.97
CA GLU A 161 -14.70 -2.61 -18.82
C GLU A 161 -14.40 -3.86 -17.99
N PRO A 162 -14.84 -5.05 -18.44
CA PRO A 162 -14.46 -6.31 -17.82
C PRO A 162 -12.94 -6.52 -17.81
N PHE A 163 -12.42 -7.07 -16.72
CA PHE A 163 -10.98 -7.33 -16.55
C PHE A 163 -10.75 -8.70 -15.91
N VAL A 164 -9.52 -9.24 -16.04
CA VAL A 164 -9.15 -10.57 -15.54
C VAL A 164 -8.10 -10.44 -14.45
N ILE A 165 -8.27 -11.22 -13.36
CA ILE A 165 -7.27 -11.40 -12.32
C ILE A 165 -6.42 -12.63 -12.67
N GLU A 166 -5.32 -12.42 -13.39
CA GLU A 166 -4.50 -13.50 -13.95
C GLU A 166 -3.90 -14.43 -12.87
N GLY A 167 -3.62 -13.89 -11.68
CA GLY A 167 -3.12 -14.67 -10.55
C GLY A 167 -4.05 -15.78 -10.06
N THR A 168 -5.31 -15.80 -10.53
CA THR A 168 -6.31 -16.82 -10.23
C THR A 168 -6.48 -17.86 -11.34
N ALA A 169 -5.62 -17.85 -12.37
CA ALA A 169 -5.58 -18.91 -13.38
C ALA A 169 -5.50 -20.30 -12.74
N GLY A 170 -6.29 -21.24 -13.25
CA GLY A 170 -6.44 -22.60 -12.70
C GLY A 170 -7.41 -22.72 -11.53
N TRP A 171 -8.03 -21.62 -11.06
CA TRP A 171 -9.18 -21.71 -10.16
C TRP A 171 -10.44 -22.16 -10.91
N THR A 172 -11.42 -22.60 -10.14
CA THR A 172 -12.76 -22.97 -10.62
C THR A 172 -13.81 -22.20 -9.84
N GLU A 173 -15.07 -22.24 -10.27
CA GLU A 173 -16.17 -21.59 -9.54
C GLU A 173 -16.28 -22.10 -8.09
N ALA A 174 -15.88 -23.35 -7.82
CA ALA A 174 -15.84 -23.89 -6.46
C ALA A 174 -14.87 -23.15 -5.52
N ASN A 175 -13.91 -22.41 -6.06
CA ASN A 175 -12.99 -21.58 -5.26
C ASN A 175 -13.57 -20.21 -4.92
N ILE A 176 -14.69 -19.81 -5.52
CA ILE A 176 -15.30 -18.48 -5.37
C ILE A 176 -16.63 -18.62 -4.62
N GLY A 177 -16.72 -17.99 -3.45
CA GLY A 177 -17.97 -17.86 -2.72
C GLY A 177 -18.81 -16.68 -3.22
N SER A 178 -18.19 -15.51 -3.36
CA SER A 178 -18.86 -14.29 -3.82
C SER A 178 -17.86 -13.29 -4.41
N VAL A 179 -18.34 -12.37 -5.24
CA VAL A 179 -17.59 -11.19 -5.69
C VAL A 179 -18.46 -9.96 -5.46
N ARG A 180 -17.93 -8.96 -4.76
CA ARG A 180 -18.62 -7.69 -4.49
C ARG A 180 -17.67 -6.50 -4.62
N LEU A 181 -18.23 -5.34 -4.94
CA LEU A 181 -17.51 -4.06 -4.92
C LEU A 181 -17.77 -3.38 -3.58
N LEU A 182 -16.72 -3.04 -2.83
CA LEU A 182 -16.90 -2.30 -1.58
C LEU A 182 -17.52 -0.92 -1.86
N GLY A 183 -18.49 -0.52 -1.03
CA GLY A 183 -19.22 0.74 -1.18
C GLY A 183 -20.30 0.77 -2.26
N SER A 184 -20.66 -0.39 -2.82
CA SER A 184 -21.77 -0.53 -3.78
C SER A 184 -22.65 -1.74 -3.43
N ASP A 185 -23.96 -1.56 -3.52
CA ASP A 185 -24.95 -2.64 -3.42
C ASP A 185 -25.21 -3.31 -4.78
N SER A 186 -24.57 -2.82 -5.84
CA SER A 186 -24.75 -3.36 -7.19
C SER A 186 -24.14 -4.75 -7.32
N GLN A 187 -24.85 -5.63 -8.03
CA GLN A 187 -24.35 -6.96 -8.34
C GLN A 187 -23.14 -6.88 -9.27
N VAL A 188 -22.04 -7.53 -8.87
CA VAL A 188 -20.85 -7.67 -9.71
C VAL A 188 -20.96 -8.95 -10.53
N GLY A 189 -20.89 -8.84 -11.86
CA GLY A 189 -20.82 -10.01 -12.72
C GLY A 189 -19.42 -10.61 -12.67
N TRP A 190 -19.31 -11.94 -12.69
CA TRP A 190 -18.02 -12.61 -12.77
C TRP A 190 -18.14 -13.98 -13.42
N THR A 191 -17.02 -14.49 -13.95
CA THR A 191 -16.92 -15.84 -14.49
C THR A 191 -15.48 -16.33 -14.42
N MET A 192 -15.27 -17.63 -14.26
CA MET A 192 -13.94 -18.22 -14.38
C MET A 192 -13.60 -18.49 -15.85
N THR A 193 -12.43 -18.06 -16.29
CA THR A 193 -11.86 -18.37 -17.61
C THR A 193 -10.57 -19.19 -17.46
N SER A 194 -9.98 -19.63 -18.58
CA SER A 194 -8.65 -20.25 -18.57
C SER A 194 -7.57 -19.34 -17.98
N ASP A 195 -7.76 -18.02 -18.14
CA ASP A 195 -6.78 -17.00 -17.79
C ASP A 195 -6.99 -16.47 -16.36
N GLY A 196 -8.11 -16.81 -15.72
CA GLY A 196 -8.42 -16.45 -14.35
C GLY A 196 -9.87 -15.98 -14.15
N LEU A 197 -10.13 -15.39 -12.98
CA LEU A 197 -11.41 -14.78 -12.64
C LEU A 197 -11.58 -13.51 -13.46
N ARG A 198 -12.56 -13.52 -14.36
CA ARG A 198 -13.00 -12.33 -15.09
C ARG A 198 -14.11 -11.65 -14.30
N ILE A 199 -13.89 -10.38 -13.97
CA ILE A 199 -14.87 -9.50 -13.31
C ILE A 199 -15.47 -8.57 -14.35
N THR A 200 -16.79 -8.47 -14.35
CA THR A 200 -17.58 -7.47 -15.08
C THR A 200 -18.05 -6.42 -14.06
N PRO A 201 -17.47 -5.21 -14.05
CA PRO A 201 -17.87 -4.16 -13.13
C PRO A 201 -19.36 -3.81 -13.26
N PRO A 202 -20.05 -3.47 -12.16
CA PRO A 202 -21.39 -2.90 -12.24
C PRO A 202 -21.32 -1.50 -12.88
N SER A 203 -22.42 -1.06 -13.49
CA SER A 203 -22.53 0.30 -14.03
C SER A 203 -22.49 1.38 -12.93
N ASP A 204 -23.07 1.06 -11.77
CA ASP A 204 -22.97 1.88 -10.56
C ASP A 204 -21.83 1.39 -9.65
N LEU A 205 -20.77 2.20 -9.60
CA LEU A 205 -19.58 1.95 -8.79
C LEU A 205 -19.74 2.41 -7.33
N GLY A 206 -20.93 2.87 -6.95
CA GLY A 206 -21.24 3.34 -5.61
C GLY A 206 -20.44 4.60 -5.24
N SER A 207 -20.03 4.68 -3.97
CA SER A 207 -19.28 5.83 -3.44
C SER A 207 -17.77 5.80 -3.77
N GLY A 208 -17.29 4.77 -4.47
CA GLY A 208 -15.88 4.58 -4.77
C GLY A 208 -15.28 5.69 -5.65
N LYS A 209 -14.13 6.22 -5.23
CA LYS A 209 -13.33 7.22 -5.96
C LYS A 209 -11.86 6.82 -5.93
N TYR A 210 -11.08 7.24 -6.93
CA TYR A 210 -9.62 7.09 -7.02
C TYR A 210 -9.08 5.65 -7.14
N ALA A 211 -9.62 4.70 -6.37
CA ALA A 211 -9.38 3.28 -6.46
C ALA A 211 -10.62 2.50 -5.97
N TRP A 212 -10.85 1.31 -6.52
CA TRP A 212 -12.06 0.49 -6.29
C TRP A 212 -11.68 -0.91 -5.84
N SER A 213 -12.13 -1.31 -4.65
CA SER A 213 -11.79 -2.61 -4.07
C SER A 213 -12.87 -3.65 -4.37
N PHE A 214 -12.54 -4.63 -5.20
CA PHE A 214 -13.36 -5.82 -5.38
C PHE A 214 -12.96 -6.85 -4.31
N ALA A 215 -13.91 -7.25 -3.48
CA ALA A 215 -13.76 -8.31 -2.50
C ALA A 215 -14.23 -9.63 -3.11
N ILE A 216 -13.34 -10.61 -3.13
CA ILE A 216 -13.58 -11.96 -3.64
C ILE A 216 -13.50 -12.91 -2.45
N ASP A 217 -14.65 -13.40 -2.00
CA ASP A 217 -14.69 -14.44 -0.98
C ASP A 217 -14.27 -15.76 -1.60
N THR A 218 -13.32 -16.44 -0.97
CA THR A 218 -12.76 -17.69 -1.49
C THR A 218 -13.00 -18.85 -0.54
N ASP A 219 -12.77 -20.07 -1.01
CA ASP A 219 -12.96 -21.30 -0.23
C ASP A 219 -11.94 -21.47 0.93
N ARG A 220 -10.79 -20.80 0.85
CA ARG A 220 -9.65 -20.93 1.76
C ARG A 220 -8.90 -19.62 1.95
N GLU A 221 -8.03 -19.58 2.96
CA GLU A 221 -7.17 -18.41 3.16
C GLU A 221 -6.19 -18.24 2.00
N GLN A 222 -6.00 -16.99 1.59
CA GLN A 222 -5.15 -16.66 0.43
C GLN A 222 -3.76 -16.17 0.85
N HIS A 223 -3.61 -15.71 2.09
CA HIS A 223 -2.31 -15.38 2.64
C HIS A 223 -1.56 -16.65 3.04
N HIS A 224 -0.44 -16.88 2.39
CA HIS A 224 0.54 -17.87 2.85
C HIS A 224 1.82 -17.10 3.09
N PRO A 225 2.32 -17.04 4.35
CA PRO A 225 3.60 -16.40 4.62
C PRO A 225 4.66 -17.08 3.74
N ASN A 226 5.13 -16.38 2.72
CA ASN A 226 6.32 -16.85 2.03
C ASN A 226 7.45 -16.77 3.05
N VAL A 227 8.29 -17.82 3.09
CA VAL A 227 9.51 -17.88 3.89
C VAL A 227 10.12 -16.48 3.84
N ILE A 228 10.27 -15.85 5.00
CA ILE A 228 11.01 -14.60 5.17
C ILE A 228 12.15 -14.68 4.18
N VAL A 229 12.19 -13.79 3.17
CA VAL A 229 13.36 -13.73 2.30
C VAL A 229 14.50 -13.38 3.25
N SER A 230 15.19 -14.41 3.73
CA SER A 230 16.20 -14.29 4.78
C SER A 230 17.40 -13.51 4.26
N ASP A 231 17.53 -13.44 2.93
CA ASP A 231 18.40 -12.56 2.19
C ASP A 231 17.67 -11.25 1.84
N ALA A 232 17.67 -10.31 2.80
CA ALA A 232 17.13 -8.97 2.58
C ALA A 232 17.81 -8.23 1.40
N ASP A 233 19.07 -8.57 1.08
CA ASP A 233 19.76 -7.98 -0.07
C ASP A 233 19.12 -8.44 -1.38
N GLN A 234 18.69 -9.70 -1.47
CA GLN A 234 17.94 -10.20 -2.62
C GLN A 234 16.61 -9.46 -2.82
N ALA A 235 15.88 -9.15 -1.74
CA ALA A 235 14.64 -8.38 -1.80
C ALA A 235 14.87 -6.92 -2.25
N LEU A 236 16.07 -6.38 -2.00
CA LEU A 236 16.44 -4.99 -2.30
C LEU A 236 17.26 -4.80 -3.60
N ARG A 237 17.75 -5.88 -4.22
CA ARG A 237 18.63 -5.89 -5.43
C ARG A 237 18.14 -5.10 -6.65
N ARG A 238 16.86 -4.71 -6.71
CA ARG A 238 16.24 -3.91 -7.78
C ARG A 238 15.45 -2.70 -7.29
N THR A 239 15.47 -2.44 -5.99
CA THR A 239 15.11 -1.13 -5.46
C THR A 239 16.25 -0.18 -5.83
N LEU A 240 15.95 1.07 -6.20
CA LEU A 240 17.01 2.04 -6.43
C LEU A 240 17.92 2.01 -5.20
N ARG A 241 19.23 1.84 -5.39
CA ARG A 241 20.21 2.03 -4.33
C ARG A 241 20.06 3.50 -3.95
N VAL A 242 19.23 3.78 -2.97
CA VAL A 242 18.96 5.16 -2.59
C VAL A 242 20.23 5.59 -1.91
N ASP A 243 21.02 6.40 -2.62
CA ASP A 243 22.27 6.94 -2.12
C ASP A 243 22.05 7.42 -0.69
N LEU A 244 22.75 6.77 0.25
CA LEU A 244 22.64 7.07 1.66
C LEU A 244 23.39 8.36 2.01
N GLU A 245 24.14 8.92 1.05
CA GLU A 245 24.94 10.14 1.19
C GLU A 245 24.41 11.32 0.36
N GLY A 246 23.31 11.14 -0.38
CA GLY A 246 22.61 12.23 -1.05
C GLY A 246 23.22 12.74 -2.38
N ASN A 247 24.04 11.95 -3.08
CA ASN A 247 24.51 12.31 -4.42
C ASN A 247 23.48 11.91 -5.49
N VAL A 248 23.26 12.83 -6.43
CA VAL A 248 22.47 12.57 -7.64
C VAL A 248 23.22 11.57 -8.52
N PRO A 249 22.58 10.53 -9.09
CA PRO A 249 23.26 9.62 -9.99
C PRO A 249 23.82 10.38 -11.20
N ALA A 250 25.12 10.24 -11.46
CA ALA A 250 25.70 10.69 -12.71
C ALA A 250 24.98 9.99 -13.88
N GLN A 251 24.60 10.76 -14.91
CA GLN A 251 24.03 10.19 -16.13
C GLN A 251 25.00 9.14 -16.72
N PRO A 252 24.49 8.00 -17.20
CA PRO A 252 25.35 7.00 -17.80
C PRO A 252 25.98 7.57 -19.08
N SER A 253 27.32 7.56 -19.13
CA SER A 253 28.05 7.73 -20.38
C SER A 253 27.71 6.60 -21.34
N LYS A 254 27.52 6.95 -22.62
CA LYS A 254 27.19 6.05 -23.73
C LYS A 254 28.09 4.83 -23.82
#